data_AF-A0A3B0TT42-F1
#
_entry.id   AF-A0A3B0TT42-F1
#
_cell.length_a   1.000
_cell.length_b   1.000
_cell.length_c   1.000
_cell.angle_alpha   90.00
_cell.angle_beta   90.00
_cell.angle_gamma   90.00
#
_symmetry.space_group_name_H-M   'P 1'
#
loop_
_entity.id
_entity.type
_entity.pdbx_description
1 polymer ?
#
loop_
_entity_poly.entity_id
_entity_poly.type
_entity_poly.pdbx_seq_one_letter_code
_entity_poly.pdbx_strand_id
1 'polypeptide(L)'
;MTSTTDIIVAAFLCIFFLRGWFRGFVKSILGPLSLVAGTFLAYGYYAKTNKVIIALCISLFGPFIIQILLSFVFKIFNKILKNDSKPSMISGLIGGSISTLWSGAMLSLTILLIAFIPENFPKIKPIQEDVLQSISYKNIHKIAGDKIPSASLDVKEISAIFENPKKLKKLQSSKEYENLMEDTKFRDLMSDKKIQKDVEDKNFVALLKNPKMQAIMKDKNLVKKLFEFQKQLIDQKLSESPSSKKNKK
;
A
#
# COMPACT_ATOMS: atom_id res chain seq x y z
N MET A 1 -17.41 2.09 22.97
CA MET A 1 -16.30 1.31 23.54
C MET A 1 -15.04 1.73 22.80
N THR A 2 -14.06 2.29 23.50
CA THR A 2 -12.76 2.65 22.91
C THR A 2 -11.96 1.37 22.68
N SER A 3 -11.65 1.07 21.44
CA SER A 3 -10.84 -0.10 21.07
C SER A 3 -9.41 0.08 21.59
N THR A 4 -8.71 -1.03 21.87
CA THR A 4 -7.31 -0.99 22.32
C THR A 4 -6.43 -0.32 21.26
N THR A 5 -6.74 -0.55 19.99
CA THR A 5 -6.13 0.10 18.83
C THR A 5 -6.23 1.62 18.90
N ASP A 6 -7.38 2.19 19.28
CA ASP A 6 -7.55 3.65 19.34
C ASP A 6 -6.67 4.29 20.43
N ILE A 7 -6.52 3.62 21.58
CA ILE A 7 -5.65 4.06 22.66
C ILE A 7 -4.19 4.02 22.21
N ILE A 8 -3.78 2.93 21.54
CA ILE A 8 -2.42 2.76 21.01
C ILE A 8 -2.12 3.85 19.98
N VAL A 9 -3.03 4.10 19.03
CA VAL A 9 -2.87 5.12 18.00
C VAL A 9 -2.74 6.51 18.63
N ALA A 10 -3.62 6.86 19.57
CA ALA A 10 -3.55 8.13 20.27
C ALA A 10 -2.23 8.31 21.03
N ALA A 11 -1.78 7.28 21.75
CA ALA A 11 -0.51 7.29 22.46
C ALA A 11 0.68 7.49 21.50
N PHE A 12 0.72 6.77 20.37
CA PHE A 12 1.78 6.94 19.38
C PHE A 12 1.76 8.32 18.73
N LEU A 13 0.60 8.86 18.37
CA LEU A 13 0.49 10.21 17.82
C LEU A 13 1.00 11.26 18.81
N CYS A 14 0.65 11.16 20.09
CA CYS A 14 1.20 12.02 21.14
C CYS A 14 2.72 11.91 21.25
N ILE A 15 3.27 10.69 21.26
CA ILE A 15 4.72 10.45 21.29
C ILE A 15 5.40 11.05 20.06
N PHE A 16 4.82 10.89 18.86
CA PHE A 16 5.38 11.43 17.63
C PHE A 16 5.30 12.95 17.56
N PHE A 17 4.24 13.56 18.11
CA PHE A 17 4.13 15.00 18.27
C PHE A 17 5.23 15.53 19.20
N LEU A 18 5.36 14.96 20.40
CA LEU A 18 6.38 15.35 21.37
C LEU A 18 7.80 15.15 20.81
N ARG A 19 8.05 14.02 20.15
CA ARG A 19 9.34 13.76 19.50
C ARG A 19 9.65 14.79 18.40
N GLY A 20 8.64 15.17 17.60
CA GLY A 20 8.78 16.22 16.59
C GLY A 20 9.01 17.59 17.21
N TRP A 21 8.33 17.87 18.32
CA TRP A 21 8.48 19.10 19.09
C TRP A 21 9.91 19.30 19.59
N PHE A 22 10.50 18.28 20.20
CA PHE A 22 11.88 18.36 20.71
C PHE A 22 12.94 18.35 19.61
N ARG A 23 12.64 17.80 18.43
CA ARG A 23 13.57 17.75 17.29
C ARG A 23 13.56 19.04 16.46
N GLY A 24 12.45 19.77 16.48
CA GLY A 24 12.25 20.98 15.68
C GLY A 24 11.95 20.68 14.20
N PHE A 25 11.53 21.72 13.47
CA PHE A 25 11.06 21.66 12.09
C PHE A 25 12.03 20.94 11.13
N VAL A 26 13.29 21.35 11.14
CA VAL A 26 14.31 20.91 10.18
C VAL A 26 14.56 19.40 10.26
N LYS A 27 14.56 18.84 11.46
CA LYS A 27 14.74 17.39 11.67
C LYS A 27 13.48 16.60 11.37
N SER A 28 12.29 17.19 11.52
CA SER A 28 11.03 16.54 11.21
C SER A 28 10.76 16.44 9.70
N ILE A 29 11.18 17.43 8.91
CA ILE A 29 10.96 17.43 7.44
C ILE A 29 11.90 16.49 6.68
N LEU A 30 13.04 16.12 7.28
CA LEU A 30 14.05 15.24 6.68
C LEU A 30 13.48 13.89 6.22
N GLY A 31 12.55 13.30 6.98
CA GLY A 31 11.90 12.03 6.62
C GLY A 31 11.07 12.15 5.32
N PRO A 32 10.02 12.97 5.30
CA PRO A 32 9.22 13.21 4.09
C PRO A 32 10.07 13.62 2.88
N LEU A 33 11.03 14.52 3.07
CA LEU A 33 11.92 14.99 2.01
C LEU A 33 12.77 13.85 1.42
N SER A 34 13.29 12.97 2.26
CA SER A 34 14.06 11.80 1.81
C SER A 34 13.22 10.83 0.99
N LEU A 35 11.94 10.66 1.31
CA LEU A 35 11.04 9.80 0.53
C LEU A 35 10.75 10.42 -0.84
N VAL A 36 10.45 11.72 -0.89
CA VAL A 36 10.22 12.43 -2.14
C VAL A 36 11.45 12.34 -3.03
N ALA A 37 12.63 12.69 -2.50
CA ALA A 37 13.90 12.60 -3.22
C ALA A 37 14.22 11.17 -3.70
N GLY A 38 14.03 10.17 -2.85
CA GLY A 38 14.23 8.76 -3.20
C GLY A 38 13.29 8.28 -4.32
N THR A 39 12.04 8.75 -4.30
CA THR A 39 11.05 8.42 -5.34
C THR A 39 11.40 9.06 -6.67
N PHE A 40 11.82 10.33 -6.68
CA PHE A 40 12.27 11.01 -7.90
C PHE A 40 13.52 10.34 -8.49
N LEU A 41 14.48 9.93 -7.66
CA LEU A 41 15.66 9.19 -8.10
C LEU A 41 15.30 7.82 -8.68
N ALA A 42 14.41 7.08 -8.03
CA ALA A 42 13.92 5.79 -8.52
C ALA A 42 13.22 5.94 -9.88
N TYR A 43 12.36 6.95 -10.03
CA TYR A 43 11.67 7.25 -11.28
C TYR A 43 12.65 7.62 -12.40
N GLY A 44 13.58 8.53 -12.14
CA GLY A 44 14.60 8.93 -13.12
C GLY A 44 15.48 7.76 -13.56
N TYR A 45 15.85 6.87 -12.62
CA TYR A 45 16.59 5.66 -12.93
C TYR A 45 15.77 4.69 -13.79
N TYR A 46 14.50 4.49 -13.45
CA TYR A 46 13.60 3.65 -14.23
C TYR A 46 13.42 4.18 -15.66
N ALA A 47 13.16 5.48 -15.81
CA ALA A 47 12.95 6.12 -17.10
C ALA A 47 14.16 5.94 -18.05
N LYS A 48 15.38 5.94 -17.50
CA LYS A 48 16.61 5.77 -18.29
C LYS A 48 16.95 4.30 -18.60
N THR A 49 16.70 3.38 -17.67
CA THR A 49 17.24 2.02 -17.75
C THR A 49 16.19 0.94 -18.00
N ASN A 50 14.91 1.24 -17.81
CA ASN A 50 13.79 0.30 -17.84
C ASN A 50 13.95 -0.92 -16.89
N LYS A 51 14.88 -0.86 -15.92
CA LYS A 51 15.14 -1.91 -14.94
C LYS A 51 14.28 -1.71 -13.70
N VAL A 52 13.07 -2.26 -13.73
CA VAL A 52 12.06 -2.14 -12.66
C VAL A 52 12.62 -2.53 -11.28
N ILE A 53 13.36 -3.63 -11.20
CA ILE A 53 13.84 -4.18 -9.92
C ILE A 53 14.79 -3.20 -9.23
N ILE A 54 15.74 -2.63 -9.96
CA ILE A 54 16.71 -1.69 -9.38
C ILE A 54 16.00 -0.39 -9.00
N ALA A 55 15.06 0.09 -9.82
CA ALA A 55 14.24 1.24 -9.46
C ALA A 55 13.43 1.00 -8.18
N LEU A 56 12.87 -0.19 -8.00
CA LEU A 56 12.13 -0.59 -6.80
C LEU A 56 13.06 -0.64 -5.57
N CYS A 57 14.26 -1.21 -5.73
CA CYS A 57 15.28 -1.18 -4.68
C CYS A 57 15.66 0.26 -4.30
N ILE A 58 15.82 1.15 -5.28
CA ILE A 58 16.11 2.58 -5.04
C ILE A 58 14.93 3.25 -4.32
N SER A 59 13.67 2.98 -4.71
CA SER A 59 12.52 3.57 -4.00
C SER A 59 12.39 3.08 -2.57
N LEU A 60 12.77 1.82 -2.31
CA LEU A 60 12.66 1.20 -0.99
C LEU A 60 13.80 1.64 -0.06
N PHE A 61 15.05 1.56 -0.53
CA PHE A 61 16.24 1.83 0.30
C PHE A 61 16.78 3.26 0.16
N GLY A 62 16.50 3.93 -0.96
CA GLY A 62 16.96 5.29 -1.25
C GLY A 62 16.56 6.31 -0.19
N PRO A 63 15.29 6.35 0.28
CA PRO A 63 14.89 7.26 1.35
C PRO A 63 15.73 7.09 2.62
N PHE A 64 16.05 5.85 3.02
CA PHE A 64 16.89 5.59 4.19
C PHE A 64 18.32 6.11 4.00
N ILE A 65 18.92 5.84 2.84
CA ILE A 65 20.27 6.31 2.52
C ILE A 65 20.32 7.84 2.51
N ILE A 66 19.37 8.47 1.83
CA ILE A 66 19.26 9.94 1.75
C ILE A 66 19.05 10.54 3.14
N GLN A 67 18.19 9.93 3.95
CA GLN A 67 17.95 10.37 5.32
C GLN A 67 19.22 10.30 6.18
N ILE A 68 20.01 9.23 6.07
CA ILE A 68 21.29 9.08 6.77
C ILE A 68 22.28 10.17 6.32
N LEU A 69 22.43 10.35 5.01
CA LEU A 69 23.34 11.35 4.44
C LEU A 69 22.96 12.77 4.87
N LEU A 70 21.69 13.15 4.71
CA LEU A 70 21.23 14.48 5.11
C LEU A 70 21.38 14.69 6.63
N SER A 71 21.13 13.67 7.44
CA SER A 71 21.34 13.75 8.89
C SER A 71 22.80 13.98 9.25
N PHE A 72 23.73 13.32 8.54
CA PHE A 72 25.16 13.48 8.73
C PHE A 72 25.64 14.88 8.33
N VAL A 73 25.20 15.37 7.16
CA VAL A 73 25.49 16.73 6.69
C VAL A 73 24.98 17.76 7.70
N PHE A 74 23.74 17.64 8.18
CA PHE A 74 23.19 18.53 9.20
C PHE A 74 23.99 18.51 10.50
N LYS A 75 24.46 17.34 10.93
CA LYS A 75 25.28 17.21 12.15
C LYS A 75 26.62 17.92 11.99
N ILE A 76 27.26 17.82 10.82
CA ILE A 76 28.51 18.54 10.52
C ILE A 76 28.26 20.05 10.49
N PHE A 77 27.23 20.50 9.78
CA PHE A 77 26.89 21.92 9.68
C PHE A 77 26.63 22.54 11.04
N ASN A 78 25.85 21.89 11.90
CA ASN A 78 25.57 22.40 13.24
C ASN A 78 26.84 22.45 14.11
N LYS A 79 27.75 21.46 13.97
CA LYS A 79 29.03 21.44 14.68
C LYS A 79 29.95 22.58 14.23
N ILE A 80 29.98 22.89 12.93
CA ILE A 80 30.77 23.99 12.37
C ILE A 80 30.21 25.35 12.83
N LEU A 81 28.88 25.49 12.84
CA LEU A 81 28.20 26.74 13.21
C LEU A 81 28.15 26.99 14.73
N LYS A 82 28.66 26.07 15.57
CA LYS A 82 28.54 26.08 17.06
C LYS A 82 27.13 26.43 17.55
N ASN A 83 26.11 26.08 16.74
CA ASN A 83 24.75 26.53 16.97
C ASN A 83 24.01 25.46 17.75
N ASP A 84 24.31 25.37 19.06
CA ASP A 84 23.57 24.53 20.02
C ASP A 84 22.33 25.26 20.55
N SER A 85 21.66 26.03 19.69
CA SER A 85 20.42 26.71 20.06
C SER A 85 19.29 25.69 20.20
N LYS A 86 18.61 25.73 21.36
CA LYS A 86 17.38 24.97 21.58
C LYS A 86 16.37 25.36 20.48
N PRO A 87 15.64 24.40 19.90
CA PRO A 87 14.64 24.72 18.88
C PRO A 87 13.62 25.71 19.46
N SER A 88 13.32 26.77 18.69
CA SER A 88 12.32 27.75 19.09
C SER A 88 10.95 27.08 19.28
N MET A 89 10.08 27.64 20.12
CA MET A 89 8.73 27.08 20.37
C MET A 89 7.93 26.92 19.06
N ILE A 90 8.06 27.87 18.14
CA ILE A 90 7.42 27.82 16.81
C ILE A 90 8.00 26.67 15.97
N SER A 91 9.33 26.50 15.97
CA SER A 91 9.99 25.39 15.28
C SER A 91 9.59 24.03 15.87
N GLY A 92 9.40 23.97 17.19
CA GLY A 92 8.86 22.80 17.89
C GLY A 92 7.43 22.49 17.46
N LEU A 93 6.54 23.47 17.43
CA LEU A 93 5.14 23.28 17.04
C LEU A 93 5.02 22.77 15.60
N ILE A 94 5.71 23.41 14.65
CA ILE A 94 5.70 22.98 13.25
C ILE A 94 6.38 21.60 13.11
N GLY A 95 7.48 21.37 13.82
CA GLY A 95 8.17 20.08 13.86
C GLY A 95 7.30 18.94 14.41
N GLY A 96 6.50 19.22 15.44
CA GLY A 96 5.51 18.31 16.03
C GLY A 96 4.40 17.98 15.03
N SER A 97 3.82 18.99 14.39
CA SER A 97 2.77 18.83 13.39
C SER A 97 3.23 17.99 12.19
N ILE A 98 4.39 18.30 11.62
CA ILE A 98 4.94 17.53 10.48
C ILE A 98 5.26 16.09 10.88
N SER A 99 5.86 15.89 12.06
CA SER A 99 6.17 14.55 12.58
C SER A 99 4.90 13.73 12.79
N THR A 100 3.84 14.36 13.30
CA THR A 100 2.54 13.72 13.54
C THR A 100 1.85 13.39 12.23
N LEU A 101 1.86 14.30 11.26
CA LEU A 101 1.29 14.06 9.93
C LEU A 101 2.00 12.89 9.24
N TRP A 102 3.33 12.91 9.20
CA TRP A 102 4.14 11.87 8.56
C TRP A 102 3.99 10.51 9.25
N SER A 103 4.17 10.48 10.57
CA SER A 103 4.09 9.25 11.34
C SER A 103 2.66 8.73 11.42
N GLY A 104 1.67 9.64 11.40
CA GLY A 104 0.25 9.33 11.30
C GLY A 104 -0.11 8.70 9.95
N ALA A 105 0.49 9.15 8.85
CA ALA A 105 0.35 8.49 7.55
C ALA A 105 0.93 7.05 7.59
N MET A 106 2.09 6.86 8.21
CA MET A 106 2.70 5.52 8.38
C MET A 106 1.89 4.62 9.30
N LEU A 107 1.32 5.15 10.39
CA LEU A 107 0.40 4.43 11.27
C LEU A 107 -0.87 4.03 10.51
N SER A 108 -1.43 4.93 9.72
CA SER A 108 -2.62 4.65 8.90
C SER A 108 -2.35 3.53 7.91
N LEU A 109 -1.19 3.54 7.25
CA LEU A 109 -0.76 2.46 6.36
C LEU A 109 -0.60 1.13 7.12
N THR A 110 -0.06 1.17 8.34
CA THR A 110 0.11 -0.03 9.17
C THR A 110 -1.23 -0.63 9.58
N ILE A 111 -2.18 0.21 9.99
CA ILE A 111 -3.56 -0.19 10.30
C ILE A 111 -4.22 -0.84 9.09
N LEU A 112 -4.05 -0.26 7.90
CA LEU A 112 -4.54 -0.85 6.65
C LEU A 112 -3.89 -2.21 6.39
N LEU A 113 -2.57 -2.32 6.51
CA LEU A 113 -1.87 -3.59 6.32
C LEU A 113 -2.41 -4.68 7.25
N ILE A 114 -2.65 -4.36 8.53
CA ILE A 114 -3.23 -5.31 9.49
C ILE A 114 -4.64 -5.72 9.08
N ALA A 115 -5.46 -4.77 8.62
CA ALA A 115 -6.80 -5.07 8.12
C ALA A 115 -6.79 -5.99 6.88
N PHE A 116 -5.75 -5.90 6.04
CA PHE A 116 -5.56 -6.74 4.85
C PHE A 116 -4.96 -8.13 5.12
N ILE A 117 -4.52 -8.44 6.35
CA ILE A 117 -3.98 -9.77 6.67
C ILE A 117 -5.10 -10.82 6.52
N PRO A 118 -4.92 -11.88 5.73
CA PRO A 118 -5.94 -12.92 5.60
C PRO A 118 -6.15 -13.65 6.94
N GLU A 119 -7.40 -13.96 7.27
CA GLU A 119 -7.84 -14.55 8.54
C GLU A 119 -7.24 -15.94 8.87
N ASN A 120 -6.37 -16.48 8.03
CA ASN A 120 -5.81 -17.82 8.22
C ASN A 120 -4.79 -17.89 9.37
N PHE A 121 -4.49 -16.77 10.04
CA PHE A 121 -3.57 -16.70 11.18
C PHE A 121 -4.32 -16.50 12.52
N PRO A 122 -4.55 -17.57 13.32
CA PRO A 122 -5.34 -17.49 14.54
C PRO A 122 -4.78 -16.53 15.61
N LYS A 123 -3.46 -16.25 15.58
CA LYS A 123 -2.82 -15.28 16.49
C LYS A 123 -3.10 -13.81 16.14
N ILE A 124 -3.50 -13.51 14.90
CA ILE A 124 -3.68 -12.14 14.40
C ILE A 124 -5.15 -11.72 14.39
N LYS A 125 -6.08 -12.69 14.30
CA LYS A 125 -7.53 -12.45 14.35
C LYS A 125 -8.00 -11.47 15.44
N PRO A 126 -7.61 -11.61 16.73
CA PRO A 126 -8.10 -10.69 17.76
C PRO A 126 -7.60 -9.25 17.55
N ILE A 127 -6.40 -9.08 17.01
CA ILE A 127 -5.82 -7.77 16.68
C ILE A 127 -6.53 -7.17 15.47
N GLN A 128 -6.81 -7.99 14.46
CA GLN A 128 -7.52 -7.58 13.26
C GLN A 128 -8.96 -7.14 13.58
N GLU A 129 -9.69 -7.90 14.39
CA GLU A 129 -11.05 -7.56 14.81
C GLU A 129 -11.08 -6.25 15.62
N ASP A 130 -10.14 -6.06 16.54
CA ASP A 130 -10.00 -4.81 17.29
C ASP A 130 -9.71 -3.63 16.35
N VAL A 131 -8.82 -3.81 15.38
CA VAL A 131 -8.51 -2.80 14.35
C VAL A 131 -9.74 -2.46 13.51
N LEU A 132 -10.49 -3.45 13.02
CA LEU A 132 -11.67 -3.23 12.16
C LEU A 132 -12.81 -2.50 12.90
N GLN A 133 -12.92 -2.69 14.21
CA GLN A 133 -13.92 -2.01 15.04
C GLN A 133 -13.49 -0.60 15.49
N SER A 134 -12.19 -0.29 15.41
CA SER A 134 -11.60 0.96 15.88
C SER A 134 -12.11 2.21 15.14
N ILE A 135 -12.16 3.34 15.85
CA ILE A 135 -12.50 4.65 15.28
C ILE A 135 -11.43 5.09 14.28
N SER A 136 -10.17 4.78 14.59
CA SER A 136 -9.01 5.07 13.75
C SER A 136 -9.16 4.44 12.36
N TYR A 137 -9.53 3.16 12.29
CA TYR A 137 -9.80 2.49 11.01
C TYR A 137 -11.00 3.09 10.27
N LYS A 138 -12.11 3.39 10.97
CA LYS A 138 -13.28 4.04 10.36
C LYS A 138 -12.95 5.39 9.73
N ASN A 139 -12.10 6.18 10.38
CA ASN A 139 -11.65 7.47 9.86
C ASN A 139 -10.76 7.31 8.62
N ILE A 140 -9.82 6.36 8.65
CA ILE A 140 -8.97 6.03 7.50
C ILE A 140 -9.83 5.58 6.31
N HIS A 141 -10.79 4.68 6.56
CA HIS A 141 -11.70 4.17 5.54
C HIS A 141 -12.55 5.29 4.93
N LYS A 142 -13.07 6.22 5.76
CA LYS A 142 -13.82 7.39 5.29
C LYS A 142 -12.97 8.32 4.41
N ILE A 143 -11.70 8.56 4.77
CA ILE A 143 -10.78 9.41 4.00
C ILE A 143 -10.43 8.76 2.67
N ALA A 144 -10.23 7.44 2.66
CA ALA A 144 -9.82 6.73 1.47
C ALA A 144 -10.98 6.39 0.52
N GLY A 145 -12.22 6.42 1.03
CA GLY A 145 -13.44 6.16 0.26
C GLY A 145 -13.42 4.79 -0.42
N ASP A 146 -14.06 4.70 -1.59
CA ASP A 146 -14.17 3.46 -2.39
C ASP A 146 -12.84 3.02 -3.03
N LYS A 147 -11.74 3.77 -2.85
CA LYS A 147 -10.43 3.44 -3.44
C LYS A 147 -9.67 2.36 -2.67
N ILE A 148 -10.05 2.10 -1.42
CA ILE A 148 -9.54 0.96 -0.67
C ILE A 148 -10.54 -0.18 -0.92
N PRO A 149 -10.17 -1.24 -1.67
CA PRO A 149 -11.02 -2.41 -1.78
C PRO A 149 -11.34 -2.87 -0.37
N SER A 150 -12.62 -2.87 0.00
CA SER A 150 -13.09 -3.17 1.35
C SER A 150 -12.35 -4.40 1.86
N ALA A 151 -11.73 -4.27 3.03
CA ALA A 151 -10.83 -5.23 3.66
C ALA A 151 -11.46 -6.63 3.74
N SER A 152 -11.31 -7.35 2.65
CA SER A 152 -11.53 -8.76 2.39
C SER A 152 -11.48 -8.92 0.87
N LEU A 153 -10.28 -8.86 0.30
CA LEU A 153 -10.00 -9.81 -0.77
C LEU A 153 -9.97 -11.17 -0.05
N ASP A 154 -11.15 -11.66 0.29
CA ASP A 154 -11.28 -12.96 0.91
C ASP A 154 -10.86 -13.91 -0.20
N VAL A 155 -9.61 -14.36 -0.14
CA VAL A 155 -9.05 -15.30 -1.10
C VAL A 155 -9.94 -16.55 -1.15
N LYS A 156 -10.69 -16.84 -0.08
CA LYS A 156 -11.74 -17.86 -0.04
C LYS A 156 -12.98 -17.52 -0.85
N GLU A 157 -13.38 -16.25 -0.97
CA GLU A 157 -14.50 -15.87 -1.83
C GLU A 157 -14.10 -15.79 -3.30
N ILE A 158 -12.87 -15.36 -3.59
CA ILE A 158 -12.30 -15.47 -4.95
C ILE A 158 -12.17 -16.94 -5.31
N SER A 159 -11.63 -17.78 -4.44
CA SER A 159 -11.63 -19.24 -4.67
C SER A 159 -13.05 -19.77 -4.78
N ALA A 160 -14.01 -19.29 -4.00
CA ALA A 160 -15.42 -19.69 -4.11
C ALA A 160 -16.07 -19.27 -5.45
N ILE A 161 -15.62 -18.19 -6.10
CA ILE A 161 -16.04 -17.85 -7.48
C ILE A 161 -15.50 -18.90 -8.45
N PHE A 162 -14.25 -19.36 -8.27
CA PHE A 162 -13.65 -20.42 -9.08
C PHE A 162 -14.19 -21.82 -8.76
N GLU A 163 -14.63 -22.06 -7.53
CA GLU A 163 -15.25 -23.31 -7.07
C GLU A 163 -16.73 -23.39 -7.44
N ASN A 164 -17.41 -22.25 -7.65
CA ASN A 164 -18.81 -22.22 -8.04
C ASN A 164 -18.96 -22.21 -9.58
N PRO A 165 -19.39 -23.32 -10.21
CA PRO A 165 -19.43 -23.46 -11.66
C PRO A 165 -20.39 -22.47 -12.34
N LYS A 166 -21.41 -21.95 -11.64
CA LYS A 166 -22.32 -20.94 -12.19
C LYS A 166 -21.67 -19.55 -12.23
N LYS A 167 -20.91 -19.19 -11.19
CA LYS A 167 -20.19 -17.91 -11.12
C LYS A 167 -19.03 -17.89 -12.11
N LEU A 168 -18.29 -19.01 -12.20
CA LEU A 168 -17.25 -19.20 -13.20
C LEU A 168 -17.80 -19.04 -14.63
N LYS A 169 -18.94 -19.67 -14.95
CA LYS A 169 -19.57 -19.52 -16.27
C LYS A 169 -19.97 -18.08 -16.57
N LYS A 170 -20.60 -17.37 -15.62
CA LYS A 170 -20.97 -15.96 -15.79
C LYS A 170 -19.76 -15.06 -16.02
N LEU A 171 -18.64 -15.35 -15.35
CA LEU A 171 -17.38 -14.63 -15.52
C LEU A 171 -16.73 -14.96 -16.87
N GLN A 172 -16.74 -16.23 -17.27
CA GLN A 172 -16.22 -16.67 -18.58
C GLN A 172 -17.02 -16.10 -19.75
N SER A 173 -18.31 -15.87 -19.57
CA SER A 173 -19.19 -15.23 -20.56
C SER A 173 -19.15 -13.70 -20.53
N SER A 174 -18.27 -13.10 -19.72
CA SER A 174 -18.10 -11.65 -19.73
C SER A 174 -17.24 -11.21 -20.92
N LYS A 175 -17.60 -10.06 -21.50
CA LYS A 175 -16.84 -9.45 -22.59
C LYS A 175 -15.42 -9.12 -22.17
N GLU A 176 -15.23 -8.74 -20.91
CA GLU A 176 -13.95 -8.39 -20.32
C GLU A 176 -13.03 -9.62 -20.17
N TYR A 177 -13.59 -10.79 -19.82
CA TYR A 177 -12.84 -12.06 -19.80
C TYR A 177 -12.44 -12.49 -21.21
N GLU A 178 -13.36 -12.45 -22.17
CA GLU A 178 -13.07 -12.77 -23.59
C GLU A 178 -11.97 -11.85 -24.15
N ASN A 179 -12.13 -10.53 -23.98
CA ASN A 179 -11.16 -9.53 -24.42
C ASN A 179 -9.74 -9.75 -23.85
N LEU A 180 -9.65 -10.33 -22.65
CA LEU A 180 -8.40 -10.64 -21.98
C LEU A 180 -7.80 -11.96 -22.47
N MET A 181 -8.64 -12.99 -22.69
CA MET A 181 -8.22 -14.30 -23.18
C MET A 181 -7.86 -14.31 -24.68
N GLU A 182 -8.40 -13.38 -25.46
CA GLU A 182 -7.98 -13.11 -26.84
C GLU A 182 -6.57 -12.53 -26.92
N ASP A 183 -6.05 -11.96 -25.83
CA ASP A 183 -4.70 -11.42 -25.81
C ASP A 183 -3.66 -12.54 -25.77
N THR A 184 -2.87 -12.63 -26.84
CA THR A 184 -1.86 -13.68 -27.00
C THR A 184 -0.80 -13.65 -25.91
N LYS A 185 -0.40 -12.47 -25.41
CA LYS A 185 0.61 -12.34 -24.34
C LYS A 185 0.04 -12.81 -23.01
N PHE A 186 -1.23 -12.53 -22.75
CA PHE A 186 -1.91 -13.01 -21.54
C PHE A 186 -2.07 -14.54 -21.56
N ARG A 187 -2.51 -15.09 -22.69
CA ARG A 187 -2.66 -16.55 -22.86
C ARG A 187 -1.33 -17.29 -22.71
N ASP A 188 -0.26 -16.75 -23.30
CA ASP A 188 1.10 -17.30 -23.18
C ASP A 188 1.62 -17.22 -21.73
N LEU A 189 1.27 -16.17 -20.98
CA LEU A 189 1.59 -16.07 -19.56
C LEU A 189 0.82 -17.11 -18.71
N MET A 190 -0.48 -17.25 -18.95
CA MET A 190 -1.33 -18.19 -18.21
C MET A 190 -1.00 -19.66 -18.51
N SER A 191 -0.40 -19.95 -19.67
CA SER A 191 0.01 -21.30 -20.07
C SER A 191 1.43 -21.67 -19.62
N ASP A 192 2.18 -20.72 -19.06
CA ASP A 192 3.56 -20.92 -18.67
C ASP A 192 3.65 -21.67 -17.33
N LYS A 193 4.09 -22.93 -17.38
CA LYS A 193 4.21 -23.80 -16.20
C LYS A 193 5.08 -23.21 -15.08
N LYS A 194 6.11 -22.43 -15.42
CA LYS A 194 6.98 -21.81 -14.43
C LYS A 194 6.25 -20.67 -13.71
N ILE A 195 5.49 -19.87 -14.46
CA ILE A 195 4.66 -18.80 -13.90
C ILE A 195 3.55 -19.38 -13.03
N GLN A 196 2.87 -20.44 -13.48
CA GLN A 196 1.85 -21.13 -12.68
C GLN A 196 2.42 -21.59 -11.34
N LYS A 197 3.58 -22.25 -11.38
CA LYS A 197 4.28 -22.69 -10.17
C LYS A 197 4.69 -21.51 -9.28
N ASP A 198 5.25 -20.45 -9.84
CA ASP A 198 5.62 -19.25 -9.09
C ASP A 198 4.38 -18.56 -8.46
N VAL A 199 3.19 -18.65 -9.08
CA VAL A 199 1.93 -18.16 -8.51
C VAL A 199 1.44 -19.06 -7.36
N GLU A 200 1.45 -20.38 -7.55
CA GLU A 200 1.09 -21.38 -6.54
C GLU A 200 1.99 -21.27 -5.30
N ASP A 201 3.30 -21.16 -5.52
CA ASP A 201 4.32 -21.00 -4.48
C ASP A 201 4.36 -19.58 -3.89
N LYS A 202 3.51 -18.65 -4.35
CA LYS A 202 3.47 -17.23 -3.96
C LYS A 202 4.83 -16.53 -4.10
N ASN A 203 5.63 -16.92 -5.09
CA ASN A 203 6.95 -16.39 -5.36
C ASN A 203 6.88 -15.10 -6.19
N PHE A 204 6.38 -14.03 -5.58
CA PHE A 204 6.21 -12.73 -6.24
C PHE A 204 7.52 -12.16 -6.82
N VAL A 205 8.68 -12.46 -6.22
CA VAL A 205 9.98 -12.01 -6.71
C VAL A 205 10.35 -12.67 -8.03
N ALA A 206 10.09 -13.98 -8.16
CA ALA A 206 10.30 -14.69 -9.43
C ALA A 206 9.35 -14.19 -10.52
N LEU A 207 8.08 -13.93 -10.16
CA LEU A 207 7.09 -13.35 -11.07
C LEU A 207 7.51 -11.98 -11.60
N LEU A 208 7.95 -11.07 -10.73
CA LEU A 208 8.40 -9.73 -11.14
C LEU A 208 9.68 -9.76 -11.99
N LYS A 209 10.51 -10.80 -11.84
CA LYS A 209 11.71 -11.02 -12.65
C LYS A 209 11.39 -11.69 -14.00
N ASN A 210 10.21 -12.28 -14.16
CA ASN A 210 9.86 -13.01 -15.37
C ASN A 210 9.69 -12.04 -16.56
N PRO A 211 10.34 -12.29 -17.71
CA PRO A 211 10.27 -11.40 -18.86
C PRO A 211 8.86 -11.29 -19.45
N LYS A 212 8.04 -12.36 -19.41
CA LYS A 212 6.64 -12.32 -19.86
C LYS A 212 5.80 -11.42 -18.96
N MET A 213 5.98 -11.52 -17.64
CA MET A 213 5.29 -10.66 -16.68
C MET A 213 5.68 -9.18 -16.86
N GLN A 214 6.98 -8.91 -17.06
CA GLN A 214 7.44 -7.55 -17.37
C GLN A 214 6.90 -7.03 -18.70
N ALA A 215 6.72 -7.90 -19.70
CA ALA A 215 6.13 -7.54 -20.97
C ALA A 215 4.65 -7.15 -20.82
N ILE A 216 3.89 -7.85 -19.98
CA ILE A 216 2.51 -7.46 -19.64
C ILE A 216 2.49 -6.11 -18.96
N MET A 217 3.33 -5.87 -17.93
CA MET A 217 3.35 -4.60 -17.19
C MET A 217 3.70 -3.39 -18.08
N LYS A 218 4.44 -3.61 -19.16
CA LYS A 218 4.81 -2.57 -20.13
C LYS A 218 3.73 -2.34 -21.18
N ASP A 219 2.84 -3.31 -21.40
CA ASP A 219 1.76 -3.21 -22.36
C ASP A 219 0.56 -2.47 -21.76
N LYS A 220 0.47 -1.17 -22.05
CA LYS A 220 -0.59 -0.30 -21.51
C LYS A 220 -2.00 -0.80 -21.85
N ASN A 221 -2.19 -1.39 -23.03
CA ASN A 221 -3.49 -1.88 -23.46
C ASN A 221 -3.88 -3.13 -22.67
N LEU A 222 -2.93 -4.04 -22.48
CA LEU A 222 -3.17 -5.25 -21.70
C LEU A 222 -3.37 -4.96 -20.21
N VAL A 223 -2.59 -4.03 -19.64
CA VAL A 223 -2.80 -3.55 -18.26
C VAL A 223 -4.18 -2.94 -18.10
N LYS A 224 -4.65 -2.14 -19.07
CA LYS A 224 -6.01 -1.56 -19.04
C LYS A 224 -7.09 -2.65 -19.05
N LYS A 225 -6.97 -3.65 -19.92
CA LYS A 225 -7.89 -4.80 -19.96
C LYS A 225 -7.92 -5.56 -18.62
N LEU A 226 -6.76 -5.75 -17.99
CA LEU A 226 -6.67 -6.38 -16.66
C LEU A 226 -7.41 -5.58 -15.59
N PHE A 227 -7.30 -4.25 -15.60
CA PHE A 227 -8.05 -3.39 -14.67
C PHE A 227 -9.56 -3.41 -14.92
N GLU A 228 -9.99 -3.42 -16.18
CA GLU A 228 -11.42 -3.52 -16.53
C GLU A 228 -12.01 -4.85 -16.07
N PHE A 229 -11.30 -5.96 -16.29
CA PHE A 229 -11.68 -7.28 -15.78
C PHE A 229 -11.72 -7.32 -14.24
N GLN A 230 -10.72 -6.75 -13.56
CA GLN A 230 -10.72 -6.64 -12.11
C GLN A 230 -11.91 -5.81 -11.59
N LYS A 231 -12.24 -4.70 -12.25
CA LYS A 231 -13.37 -3.86 -11.87
C LYS A 231 -14.68 -4.65 -11.95
N GLN A 232 -14.87 -5.45 -13.00
CA GLN A 232 -16.05 -6.30 -13.11
C GLN A 232 -16.16 -7.35 -12.01
N LEU A 233 -15.04 -7.96 -11.60
CA LEU A 233 -15.01 -8.89 -10.47
C LEU A 233 -15.48 -8.20 -9.18
N ILE A 234 -15.11 -6.94 -8.97
CA ILE A 234 -15.53 -6.13 -7.82
C ILE A 234 -16.99 -5.69 -7.95
N ASP A 235 -17.44 -5.31 -9.13
CA ASP A 235 -18.83 -4.89 -9.38
C ASP A 235 -19.81 -6.06 -9.20
N GLN A 236 -19.42 -7.28 -9.62
CA GLN A 236 -20.18 -8.50 -9.32
C GLN A 236 -20.25 -8.76 -7.80
N LYS A 237 -19.16 -8.50 -7.05
CA LYS A 237 -19.16 -8.56 -5.57
C LYS A 237 -20.13 -7.55 -4.96
N LEU A 238 -20.17 -6.30 -5.45
CA LEU A 238 -21.02 -5.22 -4.92
C LEU A 238 -22.51 -5.43 -5.24
N SER A 239 -22.84 -5.97 -6.41
CA SER A 239 -24.22 -6.20 -6.83
C SER A 239 -24.96 -7.27 -6.02
N GLU A 240 -24.24 -8.16 -5.33
CA GLU A 240 -24.80 -9.27 -4.55
C GLU A 240 -24.52 -9.16 -3.03
N SER A 241 -23.86 -8.09 -2.56
CA SER A 241 -23.74 -7.81 -1.13
C SER A 241 -25.13 -7.55 -0.51
N PRO A 242 -25.46 -8.13 0.68
CA PRO A 242 -26.79 -8.01 1.30
C PRO A 242 -27.24 -6.57 1.64
N SER A 243 -26.37 -5.57 1.48
CA SER A 243 -26.64 -4.18 1.84
C SER A 243 -27.56 -3.42 0.88
N SER A 244 -27.90 -3.94 -0.31
CA SER A 244 -28.83 -3.25 -1.25
C SER A 244 -30.31 -3.58 -1.04
N LYS A 245 -30.68 -4.47 -0.09
CA LYS A 245 -32.08 -4.83 0.19
C LYS A 245 -32.78 -3.99 1.27
N LYS A 246 -32.19 -2.91 1.76
CA LYS A 246 -32.87 -1.92 2.62
C LYS A 246 -32.85 -0.54 1.98
N ASN A 247 -33.76 -0.31 1.03
CA ASN A 247 -34.40 0.98 0.74
C ASN A 247 -35.36 0.84 -0.45
N LYS A 248 -36.35 -0.06 -0.30
CA LYS A 248 -37.60 0.00 -1.06
C LYS A 248 -38.71 -0.62 -0.21
N LYS A 249 -39.17 0.14 0.78
CA LYS A 249 -40.57 0.25 1.21
C LYS A 249 -40.66 1.40 2.20
#